data_AF-A0A060X183-F1
#
_entry.id   AF-A0A060X183-F1
#
_cell.length_a   1.000
_cell.length_b   1.000
_cell.length_c   1.000
_cell.angle_alpha   90.00
_cell.angle_beta   90.00
_cell.angle_gamma   90.00
#
_symmetry.space_group_name_H-M   'P 1'
#
loop_
_entity.id
_entity.type
_entity.pdbx_description
1 polymer ?
#
loop_
_entity_poly.entity_id
_entity_poly.type
_entity_poly.pdbx_seq_one_letter_code
_entity_poly.pdbx_strand_id
1 'polypeptide(L)'
;MTFKNFIIAKVRPENGIACEGYCTSLVIPNTRSERRLTLRPLNVFNSRTATAQRELRVLSSLSTTNEQQCNRTLTTNNNAYDEAFRTARDDPEQFWGEAAQNVAWFEPWSRTMDNGDAIFPKWFAGGKLNVCHNAVDRHVESGRGDQPAIIYDSPVTGTKQTITFRELQEQVSRLAGVLVKHGVWKGDLVVIYMPMVPQAMFTMLACARIGAPHSLIFGGFASKELSVRIDHAKPKMIVTASFGIEPGRRVEYIPLVEKALELSSHSPSKVLIYNRPGMEKVSMHADLSLDWEEEMSTARPHDCVSLPASHPLYVLYTSGTTGAPKGVVRDTAGYAVMLTWTMANIYGLKPGEVWWAASDLGWVVGHSYICYAPLLHGNTTILYEGKPVGTPDAGAFFRVLSEHGCSSMFTAPTAIRAIRQQDTNSAIGAQYPLTRLKSLFLAGERCDVETLNWAKRSFGVPVLDHWWQTESGSAITSSCIGLGNSLSPPAGQAGKPVPGYNDNAGPIVRHPMGLPITAGCDTALCRTRVCSDASSTAMPYLRPLHHSGGLSSVTFNVAPS
;
A
#
# COMPACT_ATOMS: atom_id res chain seq x y z
N MET A 1 8.29 11.60 -32.43
CA MET A 1 8.72 12.54 -31.36
C MET A 1 8.98 11.73 -30.11
N THR A 2 10.21 11.81 -29.60
CA THR A 2 10.81 10.87 -28.65
C THR A 2 10.27 11.10 -27.22
N PHE A 3 9.55 10.12 -26.66
CA PHE A 3 9.10 10.14 -25.26
C PHE A 3 10.27 9.82 -24.32
N LYS A 4 10.63 10.77 -23.45
CA LYS A 4 11.63 10.58 -22.39
C LYS A 4 10.99 9.87 -21.19
N ASN A 5 11.71 8.87 -20.67
CA ASN A 5 11.39 8.16 -19.43
C ASN A 5 11.14 9.13 -18.27
N PHE A 6 9.97 9.05 -17.64
CA PHE A 6 9.67 9.80 -16.42
C PHE A 6 10.30 9.08 -15.22
N ILE A 7 11.54 9.47 -14.91
CA ILE A 7 12.11 9.31 -13.57
C ILE A 7 11.45 10.39 -12.71
N ILE A 8 11.00 10.03 -11.51
CA ILE A 8 10.52 10.99 -10.50
C ILE A 8 11.68 11.94 -10.20
N ALA A 9 11.67 13.12 -10.84
CA ALA A 9 12.68 14.15 -10.66
C ALA A 9 12.40 14.89 -9.36
N LYS A 10 13.34 14.77 -8.42
CA LYS A 10 13.36 15.47 -7.14
C LYS A 10 13.64 16.96 -7.41
N VAL A 11 12.71 17.84 -7.05
CA VAL A 11 12.92 19.29 -7.09
C VAL A 11 13.99 19.64 -6.04
N ARG A 12 15.12 20.20 -6.48
CA ARG A 12 16.09 20.90 -5.61
C ARG A 12 15.70 22.37 -5.55
N PRO A 13 15.65 23.01 -4.36
CA PRO A 13 15.63 24.45 -4.27
C PRO A 13 17.07 24.98 -4.29
N GLU A 14 17.40 25.80 -5.30
CA GLU A 14 18.59 26.66 -5.27
C GLU A 14 18.20 28.09 -4.91
N ASN A 15 18.88 28.59 -3.89
CA ASN A 15 19.17 29.99 -3.51
C ASN A 15 18.00 30.91 -3.12
N GLY A 16 18.12 31.43 -1.89
CA GLY A 16 17.09 32.21 -1.21
C GLY A 16 17.10 33.71 -1.52
N ILE A 17 16.19 34.41 -0.83
CA ILE A 17 16.32 35.78 -0.33
C ILE A 17 15.16 36.05 0.64
N ALA A 18 15.54 36.58 1.81
CA ALA A 18 14.86 37.46 2.76
C ALA A 18 13.35 37.32 3.05
N CYS A 19 13.05 36.97 4.30
CA CYS A 19 11.83 37.38 4.98
C CYS A 19 12.00 38.79 5.57
N GLU A 20 11.17 39.74 5.16
CA GLU A 20 10.79 40.89 5.99
C GLU A 20 9.28 41.06 5.96
N GLY A 21 8.69 41.07 7.15
CA GLY A 21 7.25 41.11 7.35
C GLY A 21 6.69 42.52 7.46
N TYR A 22 5.37 42.62 7.30
CA TYR A 22 4.59 43.68 7.91
C TYR A 22 3.36 43.09 8.58
N CYS A 23 3.31 43.29 9.89
CA CYS A 23 2.19 43.07 10.77
C CYS A 23 1.46 44.40 10.90
N THR A 24 0.17 44.47 10.57
CA THR A 24 -0.69 45.58 11.01
C THR A 24 -2.07 45.07 11.40
N SER A 25 -2.41 45.39 12.64
CA SER A 25 -3.63 45.10 13.36
C SER A 25 -4.80 45.99 12.98
N LEU A 26 -5.96 45.35 12.81
CA LEU A 26 -7.35 45.73 13.15
C LEU A 26 -7.66 47.19 13.57
N VAL A 27 -8.64 47.84 12.90
CA VAL A 27 -9.68 48.70 13.53
C VAL A 27 -10.95 48.71 12.64
N ILE A 28 -12.11 48.43 13.25
CA ILE A 28 -13.48 48.67 12.72
C ILE A 28 -13.93 50.07 13.15
N PRO A 29 -14.73 50.80 12.35
CA PRO A 29 -15.85 51.55 12.93
C PRO A 29 -17.20 51.33 12.23
N ASN A 30 -18.21 51.19 13.08
CA ASN A 30 -19.66 51.27 12.86
C ASN A 30 -20.12 52.50 12.08
N THR A 31 -21.20 52.37 11.29
CA THR A 31 -22.38 53.26 11.35
C THR A 31 -23.66 52.60 10.82
N ARG A 32 -24.77 52.95 11.49
CA ARG A 32 -26.17 52.50 11.36
C ARG A 32 -26.87 53.03 10.10
N SER A 33 -27.90 52.32 9.59
CA SER A 33 -29.33 52.70 9.71
C SER A 33 -30.29 51.85 8.86
N GLU A 34 -31.41 51.44 9.48
CA GLU A 34 -32.80 51.34 8.94
C GLU A 34 -33.09 50.47 7.68
N ARG A 35 -34.05 49.53 7.64
CA ARG A 35 -35.45 49.51 8.11
C ARG A 35 -36.02 48.07 8.14
N ARG A 36 -36.93 47.82 9.07
CA ARG A 36 -37.80 46.63 9.18
C ARG A 36 -38.84 46.58 8.06
N LEU A 37 -39.03 45.40 7.47
CA LEU A 37 -40.29 44.99 6.83
C LEU A 37 -40.67 43.60 7.33
N THR A 38 -41.67 43.56 8.20
CA THR A 38 -42.40 42.38 8.67
C THR A 38 -43.56 42.10 7.70
N LEU A 39 -43.66 40.87 7.21
CA LEU A 39 -44.88 40.36 6.57
C LEU A 39 -45.47 39.24 7.43
N ARG A 40 -46.72 39.44 7.86
CA ARG A 40 -47.60 38.43 8.47
C ARG A 40 -48.53 37.85 7.38
N PRO A 41 -48.97 36.59 7.51
CA PRO A 41 -49.90 35.96 6.56
C PRO A 41 -51.36 36.34 6.84
N LEU A 42 -52.15 36.41 5.77
CA LEU A 42 -53.61 36.59 5.78
C LEU A 42 -54.29 35.23 5.51
N ASN A 43 -55.23 34.86 6.38
CA ASN A 43 -56.19 33.76 6.23
C ASN A 43 -57.58 34.34 5.93
N VAL A 44 -58.32 33.77 4.96
CA VAL A 44 -59.80 33.88 4.89
C VAL A 44 -60.41 32.60 4.28
N PHE A 45 -61.22 31.91 5.13
CA PHE A 45 -62.49 31.17 4.95
C PHE A 45 -62.79 30.30 3.70
N ASN A 46 -63.59 29.22 3.70
CA ASN A 46 -64.22 28.27 4.66
C ASN A 46 -65.18 27.39 3.81
N SER A 47 -65.28 26.07 4.02
CA SER A 47 -66.58 25.37 3.99
C SER A 47 -66.51 23.94 4.52
N ARG A 48 -67.57 23.63 5.28
CA ARG A 48 -67.83 22.49 6.15
C ARG A 48 -68.17 21.22 5.36
N THR A 49 -67.82 20.05 5.91
CA THR A 49 -68.78 18.99 6.25
C THR A 49 -68.21 18.12 7.37
N ALA A 50 -69.05 17.83 8.36
CA ALA A 50 -68.68 17.22 9.63
C ALA A 50 -69.07 15.73 9.63
N THR A 51 -68.08 14.85 9.48
CA THR A 51 -68.19 13.43 9.89
C THR A 51 -66.79 12.83 10.06
N ALA A 52 -66.07 13.19 11.13
CA ALA A 52 -64.87 12.46 11.57
C ALA A 52 -64.39 12.99 12.93
N GLN A 53 -65.11 12.71 14.01
CA GLN A 53 -64.67 13.10 15.37
C GLN A 53 -64.67 11.95 16.38
N ARG A 54 -64.51 10.70 15.92
CA ARG A 54 -64.40 9.55 16.82
C ARG A 54 -63.25 8.56 16.56
N GLU A 55 -62.26 8.92 15.74
CA GLU A 55 -61.05 8.08 15.52
C GLU A 55 -59.71 8.78 15.85
N LEU A 56 -59.73 9.97 16.47
CA LEU A 56 -58.50 10.75 16.74
C LEU A 56 -57.97 10.67 18.18
N ARG A 57 -58.41 9.68 18.97
CA ARG A 57 -57.90 9.47 20.35
C ARG A 57 -57.17 8.14 20.59
N VAL A 58 -56.96 7.33 19.56
CA VAL A 58 -56.12 6.11 19.65
C VAL A 58 -54.80 6.25 18.86
N LEU A 59 -54.65 7.31 18.05
CA LEU A 59 -53.43 7.55 17.25
C LEU A 59 -52.42 8.51 17.90
N SER A 60 -52.76 9.18 19.01
CA SER A 60 -51.84 10.11 19.71
C SER A 60 -50.98 9.46 20.80
N SER A 61 -51.17 8.16 21.07
CA SER A 61 -50.32 7.38 22.00
C SER A 61 -49.41 6.37 21.29
N LEU A 62 -49.56 6.21 19.96
CA LEU A 62 -48.71 5.36 19.13
C LEU A 62 -47.73 6.16 18.25
N SER A 63 -47.84 7.49 18.22
CA SER A 63 -46.92 8.36 17.45
C SER A 63 -45.73 8.88 18.25
N THR A 64 -45.75 8.81 19.58
CA THR A 64 -44.65 9.28 20.45
C THR A 64 -43.64 8.19 20.83
N THR A 65 -43.95 6.92 20.56
CA THR A 65 -43.02 5.79 20.82
C THR A 65 -42.16 5.44 19.60
N ASN A 66 -42.54 5.83 18.38
CA ASN A 66 -41.77 5.56 17.17
C ASN A 66 -40.79 6.68 16.78
N GLU A 67 -41.00 7.93 17.21
CA GLU A 67 -40.01 9.01 16.96
C GLU A 67 -38.76 8.89 17.87
N GLN A 68 -38.90 8.36 19.09
CA GLN A 68 -37.73 8.08 19.96
C GLN A 68 -36.96 6.81 19.56
N GLN A 69 -37.57 5.91 18.78
CA GLN A 69 -36.93 4.69 18.29
C GLN A 69 -36.33 4.88 16.89
N CYS A 70 -36.90 5.76 16.04
CA CYS A 70 -36.29 6.18 14.77
C CYS A 70 -35.20 7.25 14.91
N ASN A 71 -35.21 8.08 15.97
CA ASN A 71 -34.10 9.02 16.24
C ASN A 71 -32.92 8.41 17.01
N ARG A 72 -32.91 7.09 17.23
CA ARG A 72 -31.76 6.36 17.83
C ARG A 72 -30.88 5.65 16.80
N THR A 73 -31.13 5.79 15.51
CA THR A 73 -30.36 5.09 14.46
C THR A 73 -29.64 6.02 13.48
N LEU A 74 -29.58 7.33 13.78
CA LEU A 74 -28.82 8.32 13.00
C LEU A 74 -27.97 9.26 13.88
N THR A 75 -27.53 8.79 15.05
CA THR A 75 -26.21 9.18 15.55
C THR A 75 -25.20 8.29 14.84
N THR A 76 -24.69 8.76 13.70
CA THR A 76 -23.50 8.17 13.08
C THR A 76 -22.42 8.06 14.15
N ASN A 77 -21.87 6.85 14.30
CA ASN A 77 -20.77 6.51 15.21
C ASN A 77 -19.52 7.32 14.88
N ASN A 78 -19.53 8.61 15.24
CA ASN A 78 -18.38 9.51 15.12
C ASN A 78 -17.25 9.15 16.10
N ASN A 79 -17.35 7.97 16.76
CA ASN A 79 -16.46 7.51 17.82
C ASN A 79 -15.71 6.21 17.48
N ALA A 80 -16.04 5.48 16.40
CA ALA A 80 -15.40 4.17 16.14
C ALA A 80 -13.91 4.31 15.78
N TYR A 81 -13.57 5.27 14.90
CA TYR A 81 -12.17 5.62 14.64
C TYR A 81 -11.49 6.19 15.90
N ASP A 82 -12.14 7.10 16.63
CA ASP A 82 -11.54 7.73 17.81
C ASP A 82 -11.30 6.71 18.94
N GLU A 83 -12.17 5.71 19.07
CA GLU A 83 -12.02 4.56 19.96
C GLU A 83 -10.89 3.64 19.50
N ALA A 84 -10.88 3.19 18.24
CA ALA A 84 -9.80 2.36 17.72
C ALA A 84 -8.43 3.05 17.87
N PHE A 85 -8.36 4.35 17.57
CA PHE A 85 -7.15 5.14 17.73
C PHE A 85 -6.73 5.26 19.20
N ARG A 86 -7.68 5.54 20.11
CA ARG A 86 -7.44 5.62 21.55
C ARG A 86 -6.95 4.29 22.11
N THR A 87 -7.63 3.18 21.81
CA THR A 87 -7.24 1.84 22.29
C THR A 87 -5.88 1.44 21.73
N ALA A 88 -5.61 1.64 20.44
CA ALA A 88 -4.29 1.36 19.86
C ALA A 88 -3.16 2.23 20.46
N ARG A 89 -3.49 3.40 21.01
CA ARG A 89 -2.56 4.28 21.69
C ARG A 89 -2.32 3.88 23.14
N ASP A 90 -3.41 3.69 23.89
CA ASP A 90 -3.41 3.54 25.34
C ASP A 90 -3.20 2.07 25.76
N ASP A 91 -3.69 1.11 24.96
CA ASP A 91 -3.47 -0.33 25.14
C ASP A 91 -3.12 -1.02 23.80
N PRO A 92 -1.91 -0.81 23.27
CA PRO A 92 -1.48 -1.41 22.01
C PRO A 92 -1.38 -2.94 22.06
N GLU A 93 -1.14 -3.55 23.23
CA GLU A 93 -1.04 -5.01 23.34
C GLU A 93 -2.40 -5.68 23.22
N GLN A 94 -3.44 -5.11 23.84
CA GLN A 94 -4.81 -5.56 23.66
C GLN A 94 -5.25 -5.34 22.21
N PHE A 95 -5.14 -4.11 21.70
CA PHE A 95 -5.66 -3.76 20.38
C PHE A 95 -5.07 -4.63 19.26
N TRP A 96 -3.73 -4.75 19.22
CA TRP A 96 -3.09 -5.56 18.19
C TRP A 96 -3.18 -7.06 18.46
N GLY A 97 -3.36 -7.47 19.72
CA GLY A 97 -3.63 -8.85 20.08
C GLY A 97 -4.99 -9.32 19.56
N GLU A 98 -6.02 -8.47 19.65
CA GLU A 98 -7.34 -8.71 19.08
C GLU A 98 -7.29 -8.74 17.54
N ALA A 99 -6.62 -7.76 16.93
CA ALA A 99 -6.45 -7.72 15.48
C ALA A 99 -5.75 -9.00 14.94
N ALA A 100 -4.76 -9.51 15.67
CA ALA A 100 -3.98 -10.69 15.30
C ALA A 100 -4.78 -12.00 15.33
N GLN A 101 -5.94 -12.05 15.98
CA GLN A 101 -6.85 -13.20 15.91
C GLN A 101 -7.45 -13.40 14.50
N ASN A 102 -7.42 -12.36 13.65
CA ASN A 102 -7.87 -12.45 12.25
C ASN A 102 -6.82 -13.06 11.31
N VAL A 103 -5.69 -13.52 11.86
CA VAL A 103 -4.61 -14.23 11.17
C VAL A 103 -4.55 -15.65 11.74
N ALA A 104 -4.30 -16.65 10.90
CA ALA A 104 -4.10 -18.03 11.29
C ALA A 104 -2.66 -18.24 11.78
N TRP A 105 -2.54 -18.86 12.95
CA TRP A 105 -1.28 -19.16 13.62
C TRP A 105 -1.11 -20.66 13.76
N PHE A 106 0.09 -21.15 13.49
CA PHE A 106 0.45 -22.53 13.82
C PHE A 106 0.78 -22.66 15.30
N GLU A 107 1.41 -21.64 15.87
CA GLU A 107 1.64 -21.49 17.30
C GLU A 107 1.27 -20.04 17.69
N PRO A 108 0.31 -19.82 18.61
CA PRO A 108 -0.01 -18.49 19.11
C PRO A 108 1.18 -17.81 19.78
N TRP A 109 1.18 -16.48 19.81
CA TRP A 109 2.22 -15.70 20.46
C TRP A 109 2.03 -15.64 21.98
N SER A 110 3.13 -15.43 22.70
CA SER A 110 3.12 -15.26 24.17
C SER A 110 3.07 -13.79 24.59
N ARG A 111 3.52 -12.86 23.73
CA ARG A 111 3.47 -11.41 23.97
C ARG A 111 3.19 -10.64 22.68
N THR A 112 2.20 -9.75 22.69
CA THR A 112 1.82 -8.98 21.49
C THR A 112 2.91 -7.98 21.10
N MET A 113 3.50 -7.29 22.07
CA MET A 113 4.56 -6.32 21.84
C MET A 113 5.66 -6.49 22.88
N ASP A 114 6.86 -6.86 22.43
CA ASP A 114 8.04 -6.96 23.28
C ASP A 114 8.96 -5.76 23.05
N ASN A 115 8.94 -4.83 24.01
CA ASN A 115 9.74 -3.60 23.99
C ASN A 115 11.07 -3.73 24.74
N GLY A 116 11.57 -4.96 24.96
CA GLY A 116 12.87 -5.18 25.62
C GLY A 116 14.04 -4.49 24.90
N ASP A 117 13.93 -4.33 23.57
CA ASP A 117 14.76 -3.40 22.79
C ASP A 117 13.88 -2.20 22.38
N ALA A 118 14.16 -1.03 22.95
CA ALA A 118 13.39 0.19 22.70
C ALA A 118 13.55 0.72 21.26
N ILE A 119 14.61 0.32 20.56
CA ILE A 119 14.89 0.73 19.16
C ILE A 119 14.21 -0.25 18.21
N PHE A 120 14.25 -1.55 18.52
CA PHE A 120 13.69 -2.63 17.68
C PHE A 120 12.64 -3.45 18.44
N PRO A 121 11.44 -2.90 18.68
CA PRO A 121 10.37 -3.64 19.33
C PRO A 121 9.95 -4.84 18.48
N LYS A 122 9.74 -5.99 19.12
CA LYS A 122 9.27 -7.20 18.44
C LYS A 122 7.76 -7.31 18.60
N TRP A 123 7.09 -7.71 17.53
CA TRP A 123 5.64 -7.95 17.54
C TRP A 123 5.36 -9.44 17.51
N PHE A 124 4.39 -9.87 18.32
CA PHE A 124 3.89 -11.25 18.42
C PHE A 124 4.99 -12.25 18.77
N ALA A 125 5.79 -11.93 19.80
CA ALA A 125 6.90 -12.77 20.25
C ALA A 125 6.41 -14.17 20.64
N GLY A 126 7.17 -15.19 20.23
CA GLY A 126 6.82 -16.61 20.42
C GLY A 126 5.85 -17.17 19.37
N GLY A 127 5.14 -16.31 18.63
CA GLY A 127 4.18 -16.77 17.62
C GLY A 127 4.85 -17.35 16.38
N LYS A 128 4.20 -18.34 15.76
CA LYS A 128 4.59 -18.88 14.46
C LYS A 128 3.42 -18.97 13.50
N LEU A 129 3.66 -18.56 12.27
CA LEU A 129 2.69 -18.50 11.18
C LEU A 129 3.36 -18.68 9.83
N ASN A 130 2.57 -18.67 8.76
CA ASN A 130 3.06 -18.55 7.39
C ASN A 130 2.18 -17.57 6.62
N VAL A 131 2.78 -16.60 5.91
CA VAL A 131 2.04 -15.58 5.14
C VAL A 131 1.33 -16.21 3.93
N CYS A 132 1.94 -17.19 3.25
CA CYS A 132 1.28 -17.90 2.15
C CYS A 132 0.05 -18.66 2.65
N HIS A 133 0.14 -19.37 3.79
CA HIS A 133 -1.02 -20.05 4.38
C HIS A 133 -2.18 -19.06 4.63
N ASN A 134 -1.85 -17.90 5.20
CA ASN A 134 -2.83 -16.84 5.46
C ASN A 134 -3.37 -16.15 4.20
N ALA A 135 -2.57 -16.05 3.15
CA ALA A 135 -2.96 -15.39 1.91
C ALA A 135 -3.68 -16.35 0.94
N VAL A 136 -3.54 -17.67 1.10
CA VAL A 136 -4.00 -18.65 0.11
C VAL A 136 -4.70 -19.82 0.78
N ASP A 137 -3.96 -20.70 1.46
CA ASP A 137 -4.44 -22.01 1.91
C ASP A 137 -5.66 -21.91 2.85
N ARG A 138 -5.64 -20.99 3.82
CA ARG A 138 -6.76 -20.82 4.77
C ARG A 138 -8.09 -20.47 4.08
N HIS A 139 -8.03 -19.84 2.90
CA HIS A 139 -9.23 -19.49 2.13
C HIS A 139 -9.79 -20.71 1.43
N VAL A 140 -8.92 -21.59 0.91
CA VAL A 140 -9.34 -22.88 0.36
C VAL A 140 -9.93 -23.76 1.46
N GLU A 141 -9.24 -23.86 2.61
CA GLU A 141 -9.66 -24.64 3.79
C GLU A 141 -11.02 -24.17 4.34
N SER A 142 -11.30 -22.86 4.30
CA SER A 142 -12.58 -22.28 4.75
C SER A 142 -13.69 -22.30 3.68
N GLY A 143 -13.49 -23.02 2.58
CA GLY A 143 -14.53 -23.22 1.55
C GLY A 143 -14.61 -22.12 0.48
N ARG A 144 -13.63 -21.21 0.40
CA ARG A 144 -13.53 -20.16 -0.64
C ARG A 144 -12.59 -20.53 -1.79
N GLY A 145 -12.32 -21.83 -1.97
CA GLY A 145 -11.37 -22.31 -2.99
C GLY A 145 -11.73 -21.87 -4.42
N ASP A 146 -13.01 -21.82 -4.74
CA ASP A 146 -13.49 -21.49 -6.09
C ASP A 146 -13.75 -19.97 -6.27
N GLN A 147 -13.54 -19.17 -5.21
CA GLN A 147 -13.57 -17.72 -5.32
C GLN A 147 -12.35 -17.25 -6.13
N PRO A 148 -12.53 -16.28 -7.05
CA PRO A 148 -11.42 -15.57 -7.66
C PRO A 148 -10.47 -15.02 -6.60
N ALA A 149 -9.17 -15.31 -6.75
CA ALA A 149 -8.11 -14.73 -5.97
C ALA A 149 -7.44 -13.60 -6.76
N ILE A 150 -7.07 -13.87 -8.01
CA ILE A 150 -6.40 -12.92 -8.91
C ILE A 150 -7.20 -12.82 -10.22
N ILE A 151 -7.51 -11.59 -10.62
CA ILE A 151 -7.93 -11.27 -11.99
C ILE A 151 -6.73 -10.64 -12.70
N TYR A 152 -6.18 -11.33 -13.69
CA TYR A 152 -5.14 -10.82 -14.56
C TYR A 152 -5.76 -10.18 -15.79
N ASP A 153 -5.45 -8.90 -16.04
CA ASP A 153 -5.90 -8.14 -17.22
C ASP A 153 -4.67 -7.48 -17.87
N SER A 154 -4.30 -7.96 -19.05
CA SER A 154 -3.16 -7.47 -19.83
C SER A 154 -3.65 -6.95 -21.17
N PRO A 155 -4.02 -5.66 -21.28
CA PRO A 155 -4.35 -5.06 -22.57
C PRO A 155 -3.17 -5.08 -23.55
N VAL A 156 -1.93 -5.13 -23.06
CA VAL A 156 -0.72 -5.17 -23.91
C VAL A 156 -0.51 -6.53 -24.58
N THR A 157 -1.16 -7.60 -24.09
CA THR A 157 -1.16 -8.92 -24.73
C THR A 157 -2.55 -9.37 -25.19
N GLY A 158 -3.60 -8.60 -24.89
CA GLY A 158 -4.99 -9.02 -25.10
C GLY A 158 -5.44 -10.18 -24.20
N THR A 159 -4.70 -10.45 -23.10
CA THR A 159 -4.97 -11.60 -22.22
C THR A 159 -5.79 -11.18 -21.01
N LYS A 160 -6.82 -11.97 -20.70
CA LYS A 160 -7.53 -11.90 -19.41
C LYS A 160 -7.59 -13.30 -18.81
N GLN A 161 -7.31 -13.43 -17.52
CA GLN A 161 -7.36 -14.70 -16.81
C GLN A 161 -7.92 -14.48 -15.41
N THR A 162 -8.79 -15.38 -14.96
CA THR A 162 -9.19 -15.46 -13.55
C THR A 162 -8.50 -16.67 -12.93
N ILE A 163 -7.86 -16.47 -11.78
CA ILE A 163 -7.19 -17.51 -11.00
C ILE A 163 -7.89 -17.56 -9.65
N THR A 164 -8.51 -18.69 -9.34
CA THR A 164 -9.18 -18.97 -8.06
C THR A 164 -8.18 -19.20 -6.94
N PHE A 165 -8.63 -19.16 -5.67
CA PHE A 165 -7.76 -19.50 -4.54
C PHE A 165 -7.20 -20.92 -4.62
N ARG A 166 -7.97 -21.88 -5.14
CA ARG A 166 -7.53 -23.27 -5.34
C ARG A 166 -6.44 -23.38 -6.39
N GLU A 167 -6.63 -22.75 -7.55
CA GLU A 167 -5.61 -22.72 -8.61
C GLU A 167 -4.36 -21.98 -8.13
N LEU A 168 -4.52 -20.88 -7.39
CA LEU A 168 -3.40 -20.16 -6.79
C LEU A 168 -2.63 -21.06 -5.80
N GLN A 169 -3.32 -21.80 -4.94
CA GLN A 169 -2.70 -22.76 -4.02
C GLN A 169 -1.89 -23.82 -4.76
N GLU A 170 -2.44 -24.40 -5.83
CA GLU A 170 -1.76 -25.40 -6.65
C GLU A 170 -0.49 -24.82 -7.29
N GLN A 171 -0.60 -23.69 -7.97
CA GLN A 171 0.54 -23.05 -8.65
C GLN A 171 1.65 -22.68 -7.65
N VAL A 172 1.28 -22.05 -6.53
CA VAL A 172 2.23 -21.60 -5.51
C VAL A 172 2.91 -22.76 -4.78
N SER A 173 2.15 -23.80 -4.41
CA SER A 173 2.71 -24.95 -3.71
C SER A 173 3.67 -25.75 -4.60
N ARG A 174 3.36 -25.93 -5.88
CA ARG A 174 4.24 -26.58 -6.85
C ARG A 174 5.50 -25.76 -7.10
N LEU A 175 5.36 -24.45 -7.30
CA LEU A 175 6.52 -23.56 -7.48
C LEU A 175 7.43 -23.56 -6.24
N ALA A 176 6.85 -23.58 -5.04
CA ALA A 176 7.62 -23.76 -3.80
C ALA A 176 8.43 -25.07 -3.81
N GLY A 177 7.86 -26.17 -4.31
CA GLY A 177 8.58 -27.43 -4.52
C GLY A 177 9.72 -27.31 -5.53
N VAL A 178 9.56 -26.55 -6.62
CA VAL A 178 10.64 -26.24 -7.57
C VAL A 178 11.78 -25.48 -6.88
N LEU A 179 11.47 -24.44 -6.12
CA LEU A 179 12.48 -23.65 -5.41
C LEU A 179 13.30 -24.53 -4.44
N VAL A 180 12.62 -25.39 -3.67
CA VAL A 180 13.27 -26.32 -2.73
C VAL A 180 14.08 -27.39 -3.46
N LYS A 181 13.57 -27.96 -4.56
CA LYS A 181 14.30 -28.92 -5.42
C LYS A 181 15.64 -28.36 -5.88
N HIS A 182 15.69 -27.06 -6.18
CA HIS A 182 16.90 -26.35 -6.62
C HIS A 182 17.65 -25.67 -5.46
N GLY A 183 17.38 -26.09 -4.22
CA GLY A 183 18.20 -25.79 -3.04
C GLY A 183 17.95 -24.42 -2.41
N VAL A 184 16.79 -23.80 -2.64
CA VAL A 184 16.34 -22.63 -1.89
C VAL A 184 15.74 -23.08 -0.56
N TRP A 185 16.32 -22.64 0.55
CA TRP A 185 15.88 -22.96 1.90
C TRP A 185 15.37 -21.73 2.67
N LYS A 186 14.82 -21.96 3.86
CA LYS A 186 14.42 -20.88 4.77
C LYS A 186 15.59 -19.92 5.01
N GLY A 187 15.35 -18.63 4.77
CA GLY A 187 16.34 -17.57 4.93
C GLY A 187 17.17 -17.26 3.67
N ASP A 188 17.17 -18.15 2.67
CA ASP A 188 17.79 -17.84 1.38
C ASP A 188 16.98 -16.78 0.63
N LEU A 189 17.69 -15.81 0.05
CA LEU A 189 17.04 -14.72 -0.67
C LEU A 189 16.79 -15.10 -2.13
N VAL A 190 15.59 -14.83 -2.64
CA VAL A 190 15.23 -15.02 -4.05
C VAL A 190 14.94 -13.66 -4.69
N VAL A 191 15.70 -13.30 -5.73
CA VAL A 191 15.40 -12.08 -6.50
C VAL A 191 14.33 -12.38 -7.54
N ILE A 192 13.34 -11.50 -7.65
CA ILE A 192 12.28 -11.57 -8.66
C ILE A 192 12.43 -10.37 -9.58
N TYR A 193 12.67 -10.62 -10.87
CA TYR A 193 12.81 -9.57 -11.88
C TYR A 193 11.89 -9.90 -13.06
N MET A 194 10.61 -9.60 -12.89
CA MET A 194 9.52 -9.97 -13.80
C MET A 194 8.59 -8.78 -14.06
N PRO A 195 7.88 -8.77 -15.22
CA PRO A 195 6.80 -7.82 -15.46
C PRO A 195 5.56 -8.15 -14.60
N MET A 196 4.49 -7.38 -14.79
CA MET A 196 3.18 -7.55 -14.13
C MET A 196 2.43 -8.81 -14.62
N VAL A 197 2.95 -10.00 -14.33
CA VAL A 197 2.36 -11.29 -14.71
C VAL A 197 2.05 -12.16 -13.48
N PRO A 198 1.07 -13.08 -13.54
CA PRO A 198 0.69 -13.90 -12.38
C PRO A 198 1.87 -14.67 -11.76
N GLN A 199 2.80 -15.12 -12.59
CA GLN A 199 4.01 -15.84 -12.18
C GLN A 199 4.88 -15.04 -11.20
N ALA A 200 4.88 -13.70 -11.28
CA ALA A 200 5.58 -12.85 -10.32
C ALA A 200 4.94 -12.97 -8.91
N MET A 201 3.60 -12.91 -8.83
CA MET A 201 2.87 -13.12 -7.58
C MET A 201 3.01 -14.56 -7.07
N PHE A 202 2.98 -15.56 -7.96
CA PHE A 202 3.22 -16.94 -7.58
C PHE A 202 4.59 -17.10 -6.93
N THR A 203 5.62 -16.45 -7.49
CA THR A 203 6.98 -16.48 -6.94
C THR A 203 7.06 -15.82 -5.58
N MET A 204 6.44 -14.63 -5.39
CA MET A 204 6.39 -13.96 -4.08
C MET A 204 5.77 -14.86 -3.00
N LEU A 205 4.66 -15.52 -3.34
CA LEU A 205 3.94 -16.41 -2.42
C LEU A 205 4.67 -17.73 -2.19
N ALA A 206 5.32 -18.30 -3.21
CA ALA A 206 6.11 -19.52 -3.08
C ALA A 206 7.34 -19.30 -2.19
N CYS A 207 8.00 -18.14 -2.31
CA CYS A 207 9.07 -17.72 -1.41
C CYS A 207 8.55 -17.60 0.04
N ALA A 208 7.42 -16.93 0.24
CA ALA A 208 6.77 -16.82 1.55
C ALA A 208 6.36 -18.20 2.13
N ARG A 209 5.95 -19.14 1.28
CA ARG A 209 5.54 -20.51 1.65
C ARG A 209 6.68 -21.31 2.28
N ILE A 210 7.90 -21.14 1.79
CA ILE A 210 9.10 -21.86 2.25
C ILE A 210 10.00 -21.04 3.17
N GLY A 211 9.61 -19.80 3.48
CA GLY A 211 10.39 -18.90 4.32
C GLY A 211 11.65 -18.35 3.66
N ALA A 212 11.69 -18.30 2.34
CA ALA A 212 12.71 -17.60 1.58
C ALA A 212 12.29 -16.12 1.46
N PRO A 213 13.05 -15.15 1.99
CA PRO A 213 12.75 -13.74 1.75
C PRO A 213 12.90 -13.43 0.27
N HIS A 214 11.86 -12.91 -0.38
CA HIS A 214 12.01 -12.48 -1.78
C HIS A 214 12.49 -11.02 -1.87
N SER A 215 13.09 -10.67 -3.00
CA SER A 215 13.42 -9.29 -3.34
C SER A 215 12.97 -9.00 -4.77
N LEU A 216 11.78 -8.44 -4.90
CA LEU A 216 11.22 -8.08 -6.20
C LEU A 216 11.75 -6.71 -6.64
N ILE A 217 12.36 -6.71 -7.82
CA ILE A 217 13.00 -5.55 -8.42
C ILE A 217 12.15 -5.09 -9.61
N PHE A 218 11.84 -3.79 -9.65
CA PHE A 218 11.04 -3.19 -10.73
C PHE A 218 11.64 -3.51 -12.11
N GLY A 219 10.83 -4.10 -12.97
CA GLY A 219 11.23 -4.59 -14.29
C GLY A 219 11.72 -3.52 -15.27
N GLY A 220 11.46 -2.24 -14.98
CA GLY A 220 11.99 -1.12 -15.77
C GLY A 220 13.43 -0.70 -15.41
N PHE A 221 14.04 -1.27 -14.37
CA PHE A 221 15.43 -0.99 -14.03
C PHE A 221 16.40 -1.61 -15.04
N ALA A 222 17.49 -0.90 -15.36
CA ALA A 222 18.54 -1.41 -16.23
C ALA A 222 19.47 -2.39 -15.51
N SER A 223 20.29 -3.12 -16.26
CA SER A 223 21.24 -4.12 -15.75
C SER A 223 22.15 -3.62 -14.63
N LYS A 224 22.59 -2.36 -14.68
CA LYS A 224 23.42 -1.77 -13.61
C LYS A 224 22.66 -1.65 -12.29
N GLU A 225 21.40 -1.22 -12.34
CA GLU A 225 20.57 -1.12 -11.15
C GLU A 225 20.22 -2.50 -10.58
N LEU A 226 20.01 -3.48 -11.45
CA LEU A 226 19.83 -4.88 -11.07
C LEU A 226 21.11 -5.44 -10.42
N SER A 227 22.29 -5.20 -11.00
CA SER A 227 23.56 -5.76 -10.51
C SER A 227 23.89 -5.30 -9.08
N VAL A 228 23.71 -4.01 -8.78
CA VAL A 228 24.00 -3.47 -7.43
C VAL A 228 23.09 -4.14 -6.38
N ARG A 229 21.85 -4.46 -6.74
CA ARG A 229 20.92 -5.17 -5.85
C ARG A 229 21.27 -6.65 -5.71
N ILE A 230 21.73 -7.30 -6.79
CA ILE A 230 22.26 -8.68 -6.73
C ILE A 230 23.46 -8.75 -5.79
N ASP A 231 24.41 -7.81 -5.93
CA ASP A 231 25.61 -7.75 -5.06
C ASP A 231 25.25 -7.55 -3.58
N HIS A 232 24.29 -6.66 -3.30
CA HIS A 232 23.86 -6.40 -1.94
C HIS A 232 23.02 -7.54 -1.35
N ALA A 233 22.09 -8.10 -2.14
CA ALA A 233 21.14 -9.11 -1.68
C ALA A 233 21.74 -10.53 -1.62
N LYS A 234 22.76 -10.79 -2.44
CA LYS A 234 23.39 -12.11 -2.63
C LYS A 234 22.36 -13.24 -2.81
N PRO A 235 21.46 -13.14 -3.81
CA PRO A 235 20.38 -14.09 -3.96
C PRO A 235 20.88 -15.52 -4.23
N LYS A 236 20.20 -16.49 -3.63
CA LYS A 236 20.38 -17.92 -3.95
C LYS A 236 19.90 -18.22 -5.37
N MET A 237 18.81 -17.59 -5.80
CA MET A 237 18.18 -17.78 -7.09
C MET A 237 17.61 -16.46 -7.63
N ILE A 238 17.59 -16.32 -8.95
CA ILE A 238 16.83 -15.27 -9.65
C ILE A 238 15.65 -15.93 -10.37
N VAL A 239 14.48 -15.31 -10.31
CA VAL A 239 13.31 -15.69 -11.11
C VAL A 239 12.97 -14.53 -12.03
N THR A 240 12.89 -14.80 -13.33
CA THR A 240 12.67 -13.78 -14.36
C THR A 240 11.71 -14.27 -15.45
N ALA A 241 11.34 -13.38 -16.36
CA ALA A 241 10.56 -13.70 -17.55
C ALA A 241 11.43 -13.53 -18.80
N SER A 242 10.98 -14.05 -19.94
CA SER A 242 11.64 -13.81 -21.22
C SER A 242 11.58 -12.33 -21.64
N PHE A 243 10.41 -11.70 -21.52
CA PHE A 243 10.20 -10.30 -21.89
C PHE A 243 9.07 -9.59 -21.11
N GLY A 244 9.03 -8.27 -21.20
CA GLY A 244 7.92 -7.41 -20.81
C GLY A 244 7.45 -6.56 -21.98
N ILE A 245 6.27 -5.95 -21.85
CA ILE A 245 5.73 -5.04 -22.87
C ILE A 245 5.50 -3.67 -22.24
N GLU A 246 6.09 -2.65 -22.87
CA GLU A 246 5.86 -1.23 -22.58
C GLU A 246 5.27 -0.56 -23.83
N PRO A 247 4.57 0.58 -23.72
CA PRO A 247 4.03 1.27 -24.88
C PRO A 247 5.11 1.52 -25.95
N GLY A 248 4.91 0.92 -27.13
CA GLY A 248 5.80 1.06 -28.29
C GLY A 248 7.13 0.28 -28.23
N ARG A 249 7.39 -0.56 -27.21
CA ARG A 249 8.60 -1.39 -27.17
C ARG A 249 8.48 -2.65 -26.32
N ARG A 250 9.25 -3.67 -26.70
CA ARG A 250 9.53 -4.84 -25.87
C ARG A 250 10.67 -4.54 -24.89
N VAL A 251 10.57 -5.07 -23.68
CA VAL A 251 11.68 -5.12 -22.71
C VAL A 251 12.20 -6.55 -22.68
N GLU A 252 13.42 -6.78 -23.12
CA GLU A 252 14.03 -8.12 -23.10
C GLU A 252 14.73 -8.34 -21.76
N TYR A 253 14.21 -9.25 -20.94
CA TYR A 253 14.69 -9.41 -19.57
C TYR A 253 15.96 -10.25 -19.50
N ILE A 254 16.10 -11.28 -20.35
CA ILE A 254 17.27 -12.17 -20.31
C ILE A 254 18.58 -11.41 -20.58
N PRO A 255 18.71 -10.58 -21.63
CA PRO A 255 19.92 -9.78 -21.83
C PRO A 255 20.20 -8.83 -20.67
N LEU A 256 19.14 -8.30 -20.02
CA LEU A 256 19.30 -7.42 -18.87
C LEU A 256 19.86 -8.17 -17.66
N VAL A 257 19.39 -9.39 -17.41
CA VAL A 257 19.86 -10.27 -16.33
C VAL A 257 21.29 -10.73 -16.59
N GLU A 258 21.60 -11.22 -17.80
CA GLU A 258 22.97 -11.62 -18.17
C GLU A 258 23.96 -10.48 -17.95
N LYS A 259 23.63 -9.29 -18.46
CA LYS A 259 24.49 -8.12 -18.25
C LYS A 259 24.59 -7.70 -16.79
N ALA A 260 23.54 -7.89 -15.99
CA ALA A 260 23.60 -7.60 -14.57
C ALA A 260 24.52 -8.58 -13.82
N LEU A 261 24.51 -9.86 -14.20
CA LEU A 261 25.38 -10.88 -13.64
C LEU A 261 26.85 -10.66 -14.02
N GLU A 262 27.13 -10.23 -15.26
CA GLU A 262 28.49 -9.82 -15.66
C GLU A 262 29.03 -8.65 -14.84
N LEU A 263 28.15 -7.73 -14.42
CA LEU A 263 28.49 -6.54 -13.63
C LEU A 263 28.54 -6.81 -12.12
N SER A 264 28.06 -7.98 -11.67
CA SER A 264 27.97 -8.35 -10.26
C SER A 264 29.15 -9.23 -9.85
N SER A 265 29.60 -9.06 -8.62
CA SER A 265 30.55 -9.95 -7.96
C SER A 265 29.91 -11.24 -7.45
N HIS A 266 28.58 -11.30 -7.37
CA HIS A 266 27.80 -12.45 -6.92
C HIS A 266 27.06 -13.12 -8.08
N SER A 267 27.06 -14.45 -8.09
CA SER A 267 26.27 -15.24 -9.05
C SER A 267 25.26 -16.11 -8.30
N PRO A 268 23.97 -16.14 -8.72
CA PRO A 268 23.00 -17.06 -8.15
C PRO A 268 23.32 -18.49 -8.55
N SER A 269 22.77 -19.46 -7.82
CA SER A 269 22.93 -20.88 -8.16
C SER A 269 22.17 -21.28 -9.43
N LYS A 270 21.00 -20.68 -9.65
CA LYS A 270 20.12 -20.91 -10.80
C LYS A 270 19.33 -19.64 -11.16
N VAL A 271 18.87 -19.57 -12.39
CA VAL A 271 17.92 -18.58 -12.90
C VAL A 271 16.71 -19.31 -13.49
N LEU A 272 15.55 -19.14 -12.87
CA LEU A 272 14.29 -19.70 -13.36
C LEU A 272 13.64 -18.71 -14.34
N ILE A 273 13.42 -19.16 -15.57
CA ILE A 273 12.95 -18.32 -16.68
C ILE A 273 11.53 -18.72 -17.06
N TYR A 274 10.59 -17.80 -16.87
CA TYR A 274 9.25 -17.90 -17.44
C TYR A 274 9.25 -17.40 -18.88
N ASN A 275 9.27 -18.34 -19.83
CA ASN A 275 9.12 -18.07 -21.25
C ASN A 275 7.68 -17.68 -21.56
N ARG A 276 7.41 -16.37 -21.58
CA ARG A 276 6.08 -15.84 -21.91
C ARG A 276 5.64 -16.30 -23.31
N PRO A 277 4.36 -16.68 -23.48
CA PRO A 277 3.82 -17.05 -24.79
C PRO A 277 3.98 -15.95 -25.85
N GLY A 278 3.98 -16.36 -27.12
CA GLY A 278 4.01 -15.44 -28.27
C GLY A 278 5.41 -15.10 -28.79
N MET A 279 6.45 -15.79 -28.30
CA MET A 279 7.82 -15.67 -28.79
C MET A 279 8.56 -17.02 -28.73
N GLU A 280 9.71 -17.07 -29.40
CA GLU A 280 10.70 -18.14 -29.22
C GLU A 280 11.16 -18.22 -27.77
N LYS A 281 11.35 -19.45 -27.28
CA LYS A 281 11.92 -19.69 -25.97
C LYS A 281 13.33 -19.13 -25.91
N VAL A 282 13.64 -18.44 -24.83
CA VAL A 282 14.99 -17.94 -24.51
C VAL A 282 15.54 -18.69 -23.31
N SER A 283 16.85 -18.84 -23.29
CA SER A 283 17.60 -19.48 -22.21
C SER A 283 18.89 -18.74 -21.95
N MET A 284 19.45 -18.92 -20.76
CA MET A 284 20.82 -18.50 -20.43
C MET A 284 21.79 -19.68 -20.58
N HIS A 285 23.04 -19.52 -20.13
CA HIS A 285 23.99 -20.63 -20.00
C HIS A 285 23.37 -21.84 -19.28
N ALA A 286 23.56 -23.05 -19.82
CA ALA A 286 22.85 -24.27 -19.39
C ALA A 286 23.02 -24.57 -17.89
N ASP A 287 24.19 -24.26 -17.32
CA ASP A 287 24.46 -24.49 -15.90
C ASP A 287 23.66 -23.56 -14.96
N LEU A 288 23.17 -22.42 -15.46
CA LEU A 288 22.39 -21.46 -14.68
C LEU A 288 20.88 -21.56 -14.99
N SER A 289 20.52 -21.84 -16.24
CA SER A 289 19.15 -21.71 -16.73
C SER A 289 18.23 -22.86 -16.28
N LEU A 290 17.02 -22.52 -15.86
CA LEU A 290 15.89 -23.44 -15.68
C LEU A 290 14.68 -22.91 -16.45
N ASP A 291 13.97 -23.77 -17.18
CA ASP A 291 12.71 -23.40 -17.86
C ASP A 291 11.53 -23.59 -16.90
N TRP A 292 10.71 -22.55 -16.77
CA TRP A 292 9.56 -22.54 -15.86
C TRP A 292 8.56 -23.67 -16.14
N GLU A 293 8.19 -23.89 -17.41
CA GLU A 293 7.17 -24.87 -17.76
C GLU A 293 7.67 -26.30 -17.53
N GLU A 294 8.91 -26.58 -17.89
CA GLU A 294 9.55 -27.88 -17.64
C GLU A 294 9.60 -28.20 -16.14
N GLU A 295 10.05 -27.25 -15.32
CA GLU A 295 10.11 -27.42 -13.87
C GLU A 295 8.71 -27.58 -13.26
N MET A 296 7.76 -26.74 -13.66
CA MET A 296 6.39 -26.80 -13.14
C MET A 296 5.66 -28.08 -13.54
N SER A 297 5.91 -28.64 -14.72
CA SER A 297 5.25 -29.87 -15.21
C SER A 297 5.52 -31.09 -14.33
N THR A 298 6.72 -31.16 -13.72
CA THR A 298 7.17 -32.27 -12.87
C THR A 298 7.19 -31.92 -11.38
N ALA A 299 6.83 -30.67 -11.03
CA ALA A 299 6.85 -30.17 -9.67
C ALA A 299 5.89 -30.93 -8.74
N ARG A 300 6.36 -31.22 -7.53
CA ARG A 300 5.54 -31.69 -6.42
C ARG A 300 5.21 -30.51 -5.50
N PRO A 301 3.99 -30.42 -4.93
CA PRO A 301 3.66 -29.37 -3.99
C PRO A 301 4.53 -29.47 -2.73
N HIS A 302 4.85 -28.32 -2.14
CA HIS A 302 5.50 -28.22 -0.83
C HIS A 302 4.53 -27.62 0.19
N ASP A 303 4.58 -28.06 1.45
CA ASP A 303 3.74 -27.52 2.52
C ASP A 303 4.22 -26.14 3.00
N CYS A 304 3.32 -25.37 3.63
CA CYS A 304 3.69 -24.12 4.29
C CYS A 304 4.60 -24.40 5.49
N VAL A 305 5.79 -23.79 5.53
CA VAL A 305 6.70 -23.96 6.67
C VAL A 305 6.31 -23.06 7.83
N SER A 306 6.48 -23.54 9.07
CA SER A 306 6.23 -22.76 10.28
C SER A 306 7.36 -21.76 10.54
N LEU A 307 7.04 -20.46 10.50
CA LEU A 307 8.01 -19.37 10.62
C LEU A 307 7.75 -18.53 11.88
N PRO A 308 8.79 -18.13 12.63
CA PRO A 308 8.65 -17.15 13.69
C PRO A 308 7.99 -15.87 13.20
N ALA A 309 7.21 -15.20 14.06
CA ALA A 309 6.55 -13.93 13.77
C ALA A 309 7.49 -12.87 13.16
N SER A 310 8.73 -12.81 13.66
CA SER A 310 9.76 -11.87 13.21
C SER A 310 10.55 -12.32 11.99
N HIS A 311 10.21 -13.45 11.37
CA HIS A 311 10.93 -13.95 10.20
C HIS A 311 10.83 -12.96 9.02
N PRO A 312 11.93 -12.65 8.32
CA PRO A 312 11.89 -11.76 7.15
C PRO A 312 11.03 -12.35 6.03
N LEU A 313 10.03 -11.60 5.57
CA LEU A 313 9.17 -11.96 4.44
C LEU A 313 9.76 -11.52 3.11
N TYR A 314 10.29 -10.30 3.05
CA TYR A 314 10.90 -9.75 1.84
C TYR A 314 11.92 -8.65 2.15
N VAL A 315 12.74 -8.34 1.14
CA VAL A 315 13.64 -7.20 1.07
C VAL A 315 13.27 -6.33 -0.13
N LEU A 316 12.83 -5.09 0.11
CA LEU A 316 12.46 -4.16 -0.95
C LEU A 316 13.42 -2.98 -0.99
N TYR A 317 14.10 -2.81 -2.13
CA TYR A 317 15.12 -1.77 -2.28
C TYR A 317 14.52 -0.41 -2.57
N THR A 318 14.93 0.61 -1.81
CA THR A 318 14.59 2.01 -2.03
C THR A 318 15.83 2.83 -2.42
N SER A 319 15.60 4.00 -3.03
CA SER A 319 16.67 4.94 -3.37
C SER A 319 17.32 5.47 -2.08
N GLY A 320 18.58 5.08 -1.84
CA GLY A 320 19.36 5.61 -0.73
C GLY A 320 19.85 7.04 -1.00
N THR A 321 19.91 7.87 0.05
CA THR A 321 20.53 9.21 0.00
C THR A 321 22.05 9.16 -0.10
N THR A 322 22.66 8.02 0.20
CA THR A 322 24.11 7.81 0.36
C THR A 322 24.74 7.02 -0.81
N GLY A 323 24.02 6.82 -1.92
CA GLY A 323 24.52 6.12 -3.12
C GLY A 323 24.39 4.59 -3.07
N ALA A 324 24.44 3.96 -1.90
CA ALA A 324 24.15 2.53 -1.75
C ALA A 324 22.63 2.28 -1.66
N PRO A 325 22.08 1.24 -2.31
CA PRO A 325 20.66 0.93 -2.23
C PRO A 325 20.31 0.44 -0.82
N LYS A 326 19.16 0.89 -0.28
CA LYS A 326 18.69 0.49 1.06
C LYS A 326 17.67 -0.64 0.92
N GLY A 327 18.02 -1.83 1.39
CA GLY A 327 17.10 -2.97 1.42
C GLY A 327 16.18 -2.90 2.64
N VAL A 328 14.95 -2.41 2.47
CA VAL A 328 13.96 -2.40 3.56
C VAL A 328 13.48 -3.82 3.80
N VAL A 329 13.74 -4.34 5.00
CA VAL A 329 13.30 -5.68 5.41
C VAL A 329 11.92 -5.60 6.05
N ARG A 330 11.01 -6.50 5.66
CA ARG A 330 9.69 -6.64 6.25
C ARG A 330 9.56 -7.96 6.98
N ASP A 331 9.05 -7.94 8.21
CA ASP A 331 8.74 -9.12 9.01
C ASP A 331 7.37 -9.75 8.63
N THR A 332 7.14 -10.97 9.07
CA THR A 332 6.00 -11.80 8.67
C THR A 332 4.71 -11.42 9.41
N ALA A 333 4.70 -11.46 10.73
CA ALA A 333 3.48 -11.33 11.53
C ALA A 333 2.92 -9.90 11.57
N GLY A 334 3.76 -8.92 11.93
CA GLY A 334 3.32 -7.52 12.03
C GLY A 334 2.70 -7.03 10.74
N TYR A 335 3.31 -7.40 9.62
CA TYR A 335 2.82 -7.10 8.29
C TYR A 335 1.50 -7.79 7.96
N ALA A 336 1.37 -9.10 8.21
CA ALA A 336 0.14 -9.84 7.93
C ALA A 336 -1.06 -9.31 8.74
N VAL A 337 -0.86 -9.03 10.03
CA VAL A 337 -1.89 -8.47 10.91
C VAL A 337 -2.29 -7.07 10.44
N MET A 338 -1.32 -6.19 10.22
CA MET A 338 -1.60 -4.82 9.79
C MET A 338 -2.32 -4.77 8.44
N LEU A 339 -1.88 -5.54 7.45
CA LEU A 339 -2.49 -5.55 6.13
C LEU A 339 -3.89 -6.19 6.11
N THR A 340 -4.13 -7.21 6.92
CA THR A 340 -5.49 -7.75 7.10
C THR A 340 -6.39 -6.68 7.72
N TRP A 341 -5.90 -5.95 8.71
CA TRP A 341 -6.62 -4.87 9.38
C TRP A 341 -6.92 -3.70 8.43
N THR A 342 -5.98 -3.30 7.56
CA THR A 342 -6.17 -2.15 6.67
C THR A 342 -7.26 -2.39 5.62
N MET A 343 -7.40 -3.60 5.08
CA MET A 343 -8.44 -3.92 4.10
C MET A 343 -9.85 -3.65 4.63
N ALA A 344 -10.15 -4.09 5.85
CA ALA A 344 -11.43 -3.83 6.49
C ALA A 344 -11.55 -2.36 6.96
N ASN A 345 -10.56 -1.85 7.67
CA ASN A 345 -10.71 -0.62 8.45
C ASN A 345 -10.33 0.65 7.68
N ILE A 346 -9.32 0.57 6.80
CA ILE A 346 -8.96 1.70 5.94
C ILE A 346 -9.84 1.72 4.71
N TYR A 347 -9.90 0.61 3.99
CA TYR A 347 -10.55 0.54 2.68
C TYR A 347 -12.02 0.12 2.75
N GLY A 348 -12.54 -0.25 3.92
CA GLY A 348 -13.96 -0.57 4.11
C GLY A 348 -14.42 -1.82 3.36
N LEU A 349 -13.48 -2.70 2.97
CA LEU A 349 -13.78 -3.88 2.16
C LEU A 349 -14.19 -5.07 3.02
N LYS A 350 -15.02 -5.93 2.43
CA LYS A 350 -15.37 -7.25 2.95
C LYS A 350 -14.64 -8.33 2.15
N PRO A 351 -14.35 -9.50 2.74
CA PRO A 351 -13.86 -10.64 1.97
C PRO A 351 -14.80 -10.96 0.79
N GLY A 352 -14.24 -11.38 -0.34
CA GLY A 352 -14.96 -11.62 -1.58
C GLY A 352 -15.13 -10.39 -2.48
N GLU A 353 -15.00 -9.16 -1.96
CA GLU A 353 -15.07 -7.97 -2.80
C GLU A 353 -13.82 -7.81 -3.68
N VAL A 354 -13.97 -7.19 -4.84
CA VAL A 354 -12.89 -6.96 -5.81
C VAL A 354 -12.16 -5.67 -5.47
N TRP A 355 -10.84 -5.77 -5.37
CA TRP A 355 -9.92 -4.69 -5.07
C TRP A 355 -8.93 -4.49 -6.21
N TRP A 356 -8.61 -3.24 -6.50
CA TRP A 356 -7.57 -2.92 -7.47
C TRP A 356 -6.63 -1.82 -7.02
N ALA A 357 -5.37 -2.17 -6.78
CA ALA A 357 -4.28 -1.21 -6.74
C ALA A 357 -3.59 -1.14 -8.11
N ALA A 358 -3.80 -0.05 -8.85
CA ALA A 358 -3.14 0.23 -10.11
C ALA A 358 -1.71 0.73 -9.87
N SER A 359 -0.82 -0.20 -9.53
CA SER A 359 0.60 0.03 -9.30
C SER A 359 1.44 -1.08 -9.94
N ASP A 360 2.70 -1.18 -9.55
CA ASP A 360 3.62 -2.24 -9.98
C ASP A 360 4.11 -3.03 -8.77
N LEU A 361 4.31 -4.34 -8.94
CA LEU A 361 4.85 -5.23 -7.91
C LEU A 361 6.24 -4.79 -7.43
N GLY A 362 7.02 -4.08 -8.26
CA GLY A 362 8.31 -3.47 -7.94
C GLY A 362 8.29 -2.37 -6.87
N TRP A 363 7.10 -1.91 -6.47
CA TRP A 363 6.90 -0.92 -5.42
C TRP A 363 6.18 -1.51 -4.21
N VAL A 364 6.29 -0.83 -3.06
CA VAL A 364 5.60 -1.28 -1.83
C VAL A 364 4.08 -1.31 -1.98
N VAL A 365 3.51 -0.46 -2.86
CA VAL A 365 2.08 -0.50 -3.20
C VAL A 365 1.70 -1.84 -3.82
N GLY A 366 2.51 -2.38 -4.72
CA GLY A 366 2.28 -3.70 -5.31
C GLY A 366 2.46 -4.83 -4.30
N HIS A 367 3.48 -4.76 -3.44
CA HIS A 367 3.66 -5.73 -2.37
C HIS A 367 2.43 -5.75 -1.45
N SER A 368 2.11 -4.61 -0.85
CA SER A 368 1.06 -4.51 0.17
C SER A 368 -0.32 -4.66 -0.42
N TYR A 369 -0.63 -4.01 -1.54
CA TYR A 369 -2.02 -3.85 -1.98
C TYR A 369 -2.31 -4.43 -3.37
N ILE A 370 -1.36 -5.07 -4.05
CA ILE A 370 -1.69 -5.99 -5.16
C ILE A 370 -1.61 -7.44 -4.65
N CYS A 371 -0.51 -7.79 -3.97
CA CYS A 371 -0.28 -9.15 -3.52
C CYS A 371 -0.86 -9.42 -2.12
N TYR A 372 -0.26 -8.87 -1.06
CA TYR A 372 -0.47 -9.40 0.29
C TYR A 372 -1.82 -9.04 0.91
N ALA A 373 -2.16 -7.76 1.09
CA ALA A 373 -3.36 -7.34 1.81
C ALA A 373 -4.66 -7.91 1.24
N PRO A 374 -4.96 -7.81 -0.08
CA PRO A 374 -6.20 -8.35 -0.61
C PRO A 374 -6.26 -9.88 -0.47
N LEU A 375 -5.16 -10.59 -0.73
CA LEU A 375 -5.14 -12.04 -0.56
C LEU A 375 -5.25 -12.45 0.91
N LEU A 376 -4.55 -11.79 1.83
CA LEU A 376 -4.69 -12.01 3.28
C LEU A 376 -6.14 -11.85 3.72
N HIS A 377 -6.80 -10.76 3.32
CA HIS A 377 -8.18 -10.48 3.72
C HIS A 377 -9.23 -11.36 2.97
N GLY A 378 -8.84 -12.09 1.94
CA GLY A 378 -9.74 -12.93 1.14
C GLY A 378 -10.52 -12.15 0.08
N ASN A 379 -10.00 -11.01 -0.38
CA ASN A 379 -10.50 -10.26 -1.51
C ASN A 379 -10.01 -10.85 -2.84
N THR A 380 -10.71 -10.53 -3.92
CA THR A 380 -10.16 -10.71 -5.28
C THR A 380 -9.26 -9.51 -5.60
N THR A 381 -8.02 -9.73 -6.03
CA THR A 381 -7.10 -8.66 -6.44
C THR A 381 -6.97 -8.59 -7.97
N ILE A 382 -6.92 -7.39 -8.53
CA ILE A 382 -6.64 -7.20 -9.95
C ILE A 382 -5.14 -6.99 -10.18
N LEU A 383 -4.53 -7.87 -10.97
CA LEU A 383 -3.18 -7.73 -11.51
C LEU A 383 -3.26 -7.16 -12.94
N TYR A 384 -2.91 -5.88 -13.10
CA TYR A 384 -3.04 -5.17 -14.37
C TYR A 384 -1.68 -5.00 -15.06
N GLU A 385 -1.54 -5.51 -16.29
CA GLU A 385 -0.37 -5.29 -17.13
C GLU A 385 -0.71 -4.28 -18.24
N GLY A 386 -0.71 -3.01 -17.87
CA GLY A 386 -0.96 -1.93 -18.81
C GLY A 386 -0.61 -0.58 -18.19
N LYS A 387 -1.06 0.47 -18.86
CA LYS A 387 -0.89 1.87 -18.44
C LYS A 387 -2.25 2.53 -18.25
N PRO A 388 -2.31 3.66 -17.52
CA PRO A 388 -3.53 4.46 -17.39
C PRO A 388 -4.03 5.03 -18.72
N VAL A 389 -3.13 5.20 -19.68
CA VAL A 389 -3.40 5.71 -21.03
C VAL A 389 -2.54 4.93 -22.04
N GLY A 390 -2.99 4.83 -23.29
CA GLY A 390 -2.22 4.21 -24.37
C GLY A 390 -2.24 2.67 -24.40
N THR A 391 -3.03 2.02 -23.54
CA THR A 391 -3.24 0.56 -23.56
C THR A 391 -4.74 0.20 -23.36
N PRO A 392 -5.63 0.52 -24.33
CA PRO A 392 -5.34 1.26 -25.58
C PRO A 392 -5.47 2.78 -25.44
N ASP A 393 -6.29 3.29 -24.52
CA ASP A 393 -6.63 4.71 -24.40
C ASP A 393 -6.86 5.13 -22.94
N ALA A 394 -7.34 6.36 -22.73
CA ALA A 394 -7.60 6.93 -21.40
C ALA A 394 -8.84 6.35 -20.68
N GLY A 395 -9.63 5.54 -21.36
CA GLY A 395 -10.72 4.75 -20.77
C GLY A 395 -10.25 3.49 -20.05
N ALA A 396 -8.96 3.13 -20.13
CA ALA A 396 -8.46 1.84 -19.65
C ALA A 396 -8.79 1.56 -18.17
N PHE A 397 -8.62 2.55 -17.29
CA PHE A 397 -8.96 2.37 -15.87
C PHE A 397 -10.47 2.22 -15.65
N PHE A 398 -11.28 3.02 -16.33
CA PHE A 398 -12.74 2.92 -16.25
C PHE A 398 -13.25 1.56 -16.75
N ARG A 399 -12.68 1.05 -17.84
CA ARG A 399 -12.95 -0.30 -18.36
C ARG A 399 -12.67 -1.37 -17.31
N VAL A 400 -11.46 -1.39 -16.74
CA VAL A 400 -11.07 -2.40 -15.74
C VAL A 400 -11.99 -2.37 -14.52
N LEU A 401 -12.34 -1.17 -14.03
CA LEU A 401 -13.27 -1.02 -12.91
C LEU A 401 -14.67 -1.56 -13.22
N SER A 402 -15.18 -1.23 -14.41
CA SER A 402 -16.51 -1.63 -14.87
C SER A 402 -16.60 -3.13 -15.14
N GLU A 403 -15.70 -3.68 -15.95
CA GLU A 403 -15.72 -5.09 -16.37
C GLU A 403 -15.53 -6.05 -15.20
N HIS A 404 -14.66 -5.72 -14.24
CA HIS A 404 -14.32 -6.61 -13.14
C HIS A 404 -15.09 -6.31 -11.85
N GLY A 405 -16.05 -5.37 -11.88
CA GLY A 405 -16.89 -5.06 -10.73
C GLY A 405 -16.12 -4.58 -9.50
N CYS A 406 -15.08 -3.76 -9.72
CA CYS A 406 -14.18 -3.30 -8.66
C CYS A 406 -14.91 -2.48 -7.60
N SER A 407 -14.77 -2.85 -6.32
CA SER A 407 -15.41 -2.19 -5.19
C SER A 407 -14.64 -0.97 -4.69
N SER A 408 -13.31 -1.04 -4.73
CA SER A 408 -12.46 0.12 -4.42
C SER A 408 -11.15 0.06 -5.21
N MET A 409 -10.70 1.24 -5.62
CA MET A 409 -9.47 1.42 -6.38
C MET A 409 -8.41 2.15 -5.54
N PHE A 410 -7.15 1.90 -5.83
CA PHE A 410 -6.02 2.68 -5.37
C PHE A 410 -5.05 2.95 -6.52
N THR A 411 -4.66 4.21 -6.74
CA THR A 411 -3.68 4.60 -7.76
C THR A 411 -2.85 5.82 -7.33
N ALA A 412 -1.84 6.19 -8.11
CA ALA A 412 -1.11 7.44 -7.91
C ALA A 412 -1.82 8.63 -8.59
N PRO A 413 -1.72 9.86 -8.02
CA PRO A 413 -2.16 11.09 -8.68
C PRO A 413 -1.61 11.30 -10.09
N THR A 414 -0.37 10.87 -10.39
CA THR A 414 0.20 10.92 -11.75
C THR A 414 -0.64 10.16 -12.77
N ALA A 415 -1.18 9.00 -12.42
CA ALA A 415 -2.04 8.24 -13.33
C ALA A 415 -3.35 8.98 -13.62
N ILE A 416 -3.95 9.58 -12.60
CA ILE A 416 -5.16 10.41 -12.74
C ILE A 416 -4.89 11.62 -13.62
N ARG A 417 -3.74 12.29 -13.45
CA ARG A 417 -3.35 13.43 -14.30
C ARG A 417 -3.16 13.02 -15.76
N ALA A 418 -2.55 11.86 -16.02
CA ALA A 418 -2.37 11.35 -17.37
C ALA A 418 -3.73 11.07 -18.06
N ILE A 419 -4.67 10.46 -17.34
CA ILE A 419 -6.03 10.22 -17.85
C ILE A 419 -6.72 11.56 -18.11
N ARG A 420 -6.73 12.47 -17.12
CA ARG A 420 -7.32 13.80 -17.24
C ARG A 420 -6.77 14.58 -18.43
N GLN A 421 -5.47 14.47 -18.71
CA GLN A 421 -4.85 15.18 -19.83
C GLN A 421 -5.39 14.71 -21.19
N GLN A 422 -5.73 13.43 -21.32
CA GLN A 422 -6.22 12.85 -22.58
C GLN A 422 -7.75 12.80 -22.68
N ASP A 423 -8.44 12.77 -21.53
CA ASP A 423 -9.89 12.71 -21.43
C ASP A 423 -10.40 13.78 -20.45
N THR A 424 -10.14 15.04 -20.75
CA THR A 424 -10.43 16.19 -19.87
C THR A 424 -11.88 16.24 -19.39
N ASN A 425 -12.82 15.88 -20.26
CA ASN A 425 -14.26 15.87 -19.97
C ASN A 425 -14.78 14.48 -19.57
N SER A 426 -13.89 13.50 -19.43
CA SER A 426 -14.21 12.11 -19.05
C SER A 426 -15.19 11.45 -20.01
N ALA A 427 -15.17 11.82 -21.30
CA ALA A 427 -16.08 11.33 -22.32
C ALA A 427 -15.77 9.88 -22.73
N ILE A 428 -14.51 9.47 -22.67
CA ILE A 428 -14.13 8.06 -22.86
C ILE A 428 -14.50 7.27 -21.60
N GLY A 429 -14.15 7.79 -20.43
CA GLY A 429 -14.48 7.19 -19.14
C GLY A 429 -15.98 6.98 -18.91
N ALA A 430 -16.81 7.93 -19.33
CA ALA A 430 -18.28 7.90 -19.17
C ALA A 430 -18.97 6.75 -19.94
N GLN A 431 -18.28 6.09 -20.86
CA GLN A 431 -18.80 4.91 -21.57
C GLN A 431 -18.86 3.67 -20.67
N TYR A 432 -18.18 3.70 -19.51
CA TYR A 432 -18.05 2.56 -18.61
C TYR A 432 -18.83 2.79 -17.30
N PRO A 433 -19.91 2.04 -17.05
CA PRO A 433 -20.71 2.21 -15.85
C PRO A 433 -20.00 1.65 -14.60
N LEU A 434 -19.64 2.53 -13.66
CA LEU A 434 -18.93 2.17 -12.43
C LEU A 434 -19.85 1.72 -11.28
N THR A 435 -20.80 0.83 -11.56
CA THR A 435 -21.91 0.48 -10.64
C THR A 435 -21.50 -0.13 -9.30
N ARG A 436 -20.29 -0.73 -9.22
CA ARG A 436 -19.77 -1.38 -8.01
C ARG A 436 -18.76 -0.53 -7.24
N LEU A 437 -18.22 0.52 -7.84
CA LEU A 437 -17.17 1.32 -7.24
C LEU A 437 -17.73 2.15 -6.08
N LYS A 438 -17.05 2.09 -4.93
CA LYS A 438 -17.44 2.80 -3.71
C LYS A 438 -16.45 3.89 -3.33
N SER A 439 -15.16 3.71 -3.66
CA SER A 439 -14.10 4.62 -3.27
C SER A 439 -12.88 4.52 -4.19
N LEU A 440 -12.15 5.62 -4.29
CA LEU A 440 -10.85 5.70 -4.94
C LEU A 440 -9.83 6.30 -3.97
N PHE A 441 -8.72 5.61 -3.76
CA PHE A 441 -7.63 6.07 -2.92
C PHE A 441 -6.44 6.55 -3.75
N LEU A 442 -5.72 7.55 -3.22
CA LEU A 442 -4.53 8.14 -3.81
C LEU A 442 -3.36 8.12 -2.84
N ALA A 443 -2.15 7.86 -3.35
CA ALA A 443 -0.91 7.94 -2.58
C ALA A 443 0.33 8.01 -3.49
N GLY A 444 1.50 8.07 -2.86
CA GLY A 444 2.81 8.06 -3.52
C GLY A 444 3.35 9.47 -3.83
N GLU A 445 2.46 10.45 -3.90
CA GLU A 445 2.78 11.86 -4.10
C GLU A 445 1.59 12.73 -3.70
N ARG A 446 1.79 14.06 -3.65
CA ARG A 446 0.73 15.01 -3.38
C ARG A 446 -0.30 15.02 -4.52
N CYS A 447 -1.57 14.87 -4.17
CA CYS A 447 -2.66 15.16 -5.09
C CYS A 447 -3.00 16.66 -5.06
N ASP A 448 -2.89 17.33 -6.21
CA ASP A 448 -3.39 18.70 -6.35
C ASP A 448 -4.93 18.74 -6.37
N VAL A 449 -5.49 19.88 -5.96
CA VAL A 449 -6.94 20.06 -5.79
C VAL A 449 -7.70 19.91 -7.11
N GLU A 450 -7.09 20.32 -8.23
CA GLU A 450 -7.72 20.21 -9.54
C GLU A 450 -7.84 18.74 -9.96
N THR A 451 -6.79 17.94 -9.77
CA THR A 451 -6.76 16.49 -10.02
C THR A 451 -7.77 15.78 -9.13
N LEU A 452 -7.80 16.12 -7.84
CA LEU A 452 -8.75 15.57 -6.88
C LEU A 452 -10.21 15.83 -7.32
N ASN A 453 -10.54 17.07 -7.66
CA ASN A 453 -11.88 17.46 -8.05
C ASN A 453 -12.30 16.85 -9.39
N TRP A 454 -11.37 16.76 -10.35
CA TRP A 454 -11.62 16.06 -11.60
C TRP A 454 -11.91 14.58 -11.36
N ALA A 455 -11.12 13.89 -10.52
CA ALA A 455 -11.34 12.49 -10.20
C ALA A 455 -12.69 12.26 -9.51
N LYS A 456 -13.05 13.10 -8.52
CA LYS A 456 -14.36 13.01 -7.84
C LYS A 456 -15.53 13.08 -8.83
N ARG A 457 -15.48 14.03 -9.78
CA ARG A 457 -16.53 14.16 -10.80
C ARG A 457 -16.53 13.00 -11.79
N SER A 458 -15.36 12.54 -12.22
CA SER A 458 -15.22 11.56 -13.30
C SER A 458 -15.54 10.14 -12.86
N PHE A 459 -15.09 9.75 -11.66
CA PHE A 459 -15.35 8.42 -11.10
C PHE A 459 -16.65 8.36 -10.30
N GLY A 460 -17.23 9.50 -9.91
CA GLY A 460 -18.52 9.57 -9.21
C GLY A 460 -18.50 9.03 -7.77
N VAL A 461 -17.33 8.86 -7.17
CA VAL A 461 -17.13 8.30 -5.83
C VAL A 461 -16.21 9.18 -4.97
N PRO A 462 -16.20 9.01 -3.64
CA PRO A 462 -15.18 9.57 -2.77
C PRO A 462 -13.76 9.28 -3.28
N VAL A 463 -12.95 10.35 -3.38
CA VAL A 463 -11.52 10.28 -3.68
C VAL A 463 -10.74 10.72 -2.44
N LEU A 464 -9.93 9.82 -1.91
CA LEU A 464 -9.31 9.94 -0.58
C LEU A 464 -7.79 9.81 -0.68
N ASP A 465 -7.08 10.86 -0.29
CA ASP A 465 -5.62 10.85 -0.21
C ASP A 465 -5.16 10.18 1.10
N HIS A 466 -4.07 9.42 1.04
CA HIS A 466 -3.43 8.81 2.20
C HIS A 466 -1.90 8.80 2.02
N TRP A 467 -1.15 8.79 3.13
CA TRP A 467 0.30 8.92 3.08
C TRP A 467 1.03 7.80 3.84
N TRP A 468 2.10 7.32 3.22
CA TRP A 468 2.99 6.27 3.72
C TRP A 468 4.21 6.09 2.82
N GLN A 469 5.06 5.13 3.18
CA GLN A 469 6.34 4.84 2.53
C GLN A 469 6.72 3.36 2.66
N THR A 470 7.77 2.94 1.96
CA THR A 470 8.22 1.54 1.95
C THR A 470 8.50 1.01 3.36
N GLU A 471 9.08 1.85 4.20
CA GLU A 471 9.45 1.57 5.58
C GLU A 471 8.24 1.34 6.49
N SER A 472 7.07 1.93 6.20
CA SER A 472 5.86 1.66 6.97
C SER A 472 5.11 0.43 6.48
N GLY A 473 5.16 0.13 5.17
CA GLY A 473 4.48 -1.02 4.57
C GLY A 473 2.96 -0.86 4.42
N SER A 474 2.34 0.03 5.20
CA SER A 474 0.93 0.41 5.10
C SER A 474 0.75 1.91 5.36
N ALA A 475 -0.47 2.42 5.17
CA ALA A 475 -0.83 3.82 5.39
C ALA A 475 -0.46 4.27 6.81
N ILE A 476 0.23 5.41 6.93
CA ILE A 476 0.52 6.07 8.22
C ILE A 476 -0.62 7.03 8.55
N THR A 477 -1.10 7.77 7.55
CA THR A 477 -2.31 8.59 7.66
C THR A 477 -3.29 8.17 6.58
N SER A 478 -4.58 8.12 6.92
CA SER A 478 -5.65 7.81 5.97
C SER A 478 -7.03 8.19 6.52
N SER A 479 -7.99 8.42 5.63
CA SER A 479 -9.41 8.33 5.99
C SER A 479 -9.79 6.86 6.15
N CYS A 480 -9.85 6.38 7.41
CA CYS A 480 -10.26 5.01 7.71
C CYS A 480 -11.78 4.81 7.53
N ILE A 481 -12.24 4.56 6.31
CA ILE A 481 -13.68 4.56 5.99
C ILE A 481 -14.42 3.38 6.64
N GLY A 482 -13.74 2.27 6.88
CA GLY A 482 -14.29 1.13 7.63
C GLY A 482 -14.56 1.44 9.11
N LEU A 483 -13.95 2.50 9.63
CA LEU A 483 -14.17 3.02 10.99
C LEU A 483 -15.05 4.28 11.01
N GLY A 484 -15.76 4.57 9.92
CA GLY A 484 -16.71 5.68 9.85
C GLY A 484 -16.09 7.07 9.66
N ASN A 485 -14.81 7.17 9.28
CA ASN A 485 -14.25 8.47 8.90
C ASN A 485 -14.99 9.08 7.70
N SER A 486 -15.00 10.41 7.64
CA SER A 486 -15.66 11.16 6.55
C SER A 486 -15.15 10.75 5.17
N LEU A 487 -16.11 10.54 4.26
CA LEU A 487 -15.88 10.32 2.83
C LEU A 487 -15.63 11.64 2.06
N SER A 488 -15.79 12.78 2.73
CA SER A 488 -15.57 14.12 2.18
C SER A 488 -14.60 14.92 3.04
N PRO A 489 -13.35 14.44 3.23
CA PRO A 489 -12.34 15.22 3.92
C PRO A 489 -12.02 16.53 3.16
N PRO A 490 -11.57 17.60 3.87
CA PRO A 490 -10.99 18.78 3.25
C PRO A 490 -9.94 18.43 2.18
N ALA A 491 -9.91 19.19 1.08
CA ALA A 491 -8.96 18.94 0.01
C ALA A 491 -7.51 19.15 0.47
N GLY A 492 -6.59 18.30 0.00
CA GLY A 492 -5.16 18.42 0.30
C GLY A 492 -4.72 17.79 1.63
N GLN A 493 -5.60 17.09 2.36
CA GLN A 493 -5.22 16.31 3.53
C GLN A 493 -5.05 14.81 3.20
N ALA A 494 -4.06 14.16 3.80
CA ALA A 494 -3.80 12.73 3.68
C ALA A 494 -4.49 11.89 4.77
N GLY A 495 -5.63 12.36 5.28
CA GLY A 495 -6.38 11.72 6.37
C GLY A 495 -5.78 11.90 7.77
N LYS A 496 -6.40 11.24 8.76
CA LYS A 496 -5.93 11.22 10.16
C LYS A 496 -4.89 10.11 10.36
N PRO A 497 -4.07 10.11 11.43
CA PRO A 497 -3.17 9.01 11.73
C PRO A 497 -3.91 7.66 11.86
N VAL A 498 -3.41 6.63 11.19
CA VAL A 498 -3.96 5.27 11.32
C VAL A 498 -3.65 4.74 12.73
N PRO A 499 -4.58 4.05 13.43
CA PRO A 499 -4.32 3.40 14.72
C PRO A 499 -2.97 2.66 14.75
N GLY A 500 -2.19 2.87 15.83
CA GLY A 500 -0.81 2.36 15.97
C GLY A 500 0.30 3.30 15.49
N TYR A 501 -0.04 4.32 14.69
CA TYR A 501 0.83 5.46 14.42
C TYR A 501 0.48 6.60 15.37
N ASN A 502 1.05 6.52 16.57
CA ASN A 502 0.84 7.55 17.59
C ASN A 502 1.80 8.70 17.33
N ASP A 503 1.22 9.90 17.24
CA ASP A 503 1.93 11.12 17.55
C ASP A 503 1.38 11.63 18.87
N ASN A 504 2.18 11.63 19.94
CA ASN A 504 1.75 12.13 21.25
C ASN A 504 1.45 13.65 21.27
N ALA A 505 1.40 14.33 20.12
CA ALA A 505 1.02 15.74 20.01
C ALA A 505 0.29 16.13 18.70
N GLY A 506 -0.42 15.20 18.03
CA GLY A 506 -0.81 15.41 16.63
C GLY A 506 0.42 15.37 15.71
N PRO A 507 0.33 15.56 14.38
CA PRO A 507 1.50 15.54 13.50
C PRO A 507 2.59 16.45 14.08
N ILE A 508 3.63 15.85 14.66
CA ILE A 508 4.73 16.61 15.24
C ILE A 508 5.60 17.02 14.05
N VAL A 509 5.18 18.13 13.48
CA VAL A 509 5.99 19.11 12.80
C VAL A 509 7.13 19.43 13.77
N ARG A 510 8.29 18.79 13.57
CA ARG A 510 9.51 19.10 14.32
C ARG A 510 10.33 20.13 13.57
N HIS A 511 10.67 21.23 14.25
CA HIS A 511 11.73 22.12 13.78
C HIS A 511 12.97 21.28 13.42
N PRO A 512 13.82 21.67 12.43
CA PRO A 512 15.10 21.01 12.16
C PRO A 512 16.02 20.82 13.38
N MET A 513 15.71 21.50 14.50
CA MET A 513 16.38 21.44 15.79
C MET A 513 15.70 20.49 16.82
N GLY A 514 14.68 19.73 16.42
CA GLY A 514 14.05 18.68 17.23
C GLY A 514 12.93 19.11 18.20
N LEU A 515 12.54 20.39 18.22
CA LEU A 515 11.47 20.91 19.09
C LEU A 515 10.06 20.70 18.48
N PRO A 516 9.03 20.38 19.29
CA PRO A 516 7.65 20.29 18.83
C PRO A 516 7.10 21.68 18.46
N ILE A 517 6.38 21.78 17.35
CA ILE A 517 5.72 23.01 16.88
C ILE A 517 4.20 22.82 16.92
N THR A 518 3.46 23.90 17.18
CA THR A 518 2.00 23.96 17.12
C THR A 518 1.45 23.72 15.71
N ALA A 519 0.18 23.31 15.62
CA ALA A 519 -0.52 23.11 14.35
C ALA A 519 -0.41 24.34 13.41
N GLY A 520 -0.13 24.10 12.12
CA GLY A 520 -0.08 25.15 11.08
C GLY A 520 1.32 25.59 10.62
N CYS A 521 2.40 24.89 11.00
CA CYS A 521 3.75 25.18 10.51
C CYS A 521 4.29 24.06 9.61
N ASP A 522 5.06 24.42 8.57
CA ASP A 522 5.69 23.47 7.64
C ASP A 522 7.04 22.97 8.20
N THR A 523 7.13 21.70 8.63
CA THR A 523 8.41 21.03 8.93
C THR A 523 8.33 19.49 8.78
N ALA A 524 9.37 18.76 9.23
CA ALA A 524 9.49 17.31 9.07
C ALA A 524 8.52 16.52 9.98
N LEU A 525 7.84 15.51 9.42
CA LEU A 525 7.08 14.51 10.18
C LEU A 525 8.03 13.53 10.87
N CYS A 526 7.84 13.32 12.18
CA CYS A 526 8.61 12.35 12.98
C CYS A 526 7.69 11.54 13.89
N ARG A 527 7.88 10.21 13.95
CA ARG A 527 7.19 9.34 14.91
C ARG A 527 7.75 9.57 16.33
N THR A 528 6.90 9.57 17.35
CA THR A 528 7.33 9.62 18.75
C THR A 528 6.72 8.51 19.60
N ARG A 529 7.55 7.92 20.46
CA ARG A 529 7.12 7.24 21.68
C ARG A 529 8.01 7.80 22.78
N VAL A 530 7.47 8.66 23.64
CA VAL A 530 8.14 9.07 24.87
C VAL A 530 7.43 8.32 25.99
N CYS A 531 8.11 7.34 26.58
CA CYS A 531 7.71 6.84 27.89
C CYS A 531 8.04 7.96 28.89
N SER A 532 7.00 8.55 29.48
CA SER A 532 7.14 9.40 30.66
C SER A 532 7.34 8.50 31.87
N ASP A 533 8.55 8.48 32.42
CA ASP A 533 8.77 8.57 33.87
C ASP A 533 10.23 8.91 34.19
N ALA A 534 10.39 9.64 35.29
CA ALA A 534 11.43 10.62 35.57
C ALA A 534 12.85 10.07 35.82
N SER A 535 13.87 10.81 35.38
CA SER A 535 14.69 11.63 36.28
C SER A 535 15.85 12.30 35.53
N SER A 536 16.09 13.54 35.91
CA SER A 536 17.17 14.41 35.45
C SER A 536 18.55 13.81 35.69
N THR A 537 19.40 13.79 34.65
CA THR A 537 20.79 14.22 34.78
C THR A 537 21.38 14.50 33.40
N ALA A 538 21.68 15.77 33.17
CA ALA A 538 22.52 16.21 32.07
C ALA A 538 23.98 15.83 32.36
N MET A 539 24.70 15.33 31.37
CA MET A 539 26.03 15.82 30.93
C MET A 539 26.66 14.90 29.87
N PRO A 540 27.57 15.43 29.02
CA PRO A 540 27.97 14.90 27.73
C PRO A 540 29.19 13.99 27.84
N TYR A 541 29.40 13.02 26.93
CA TYR A 541 30.73 12.60 26.47
C TYR A 541 30.62 11.59 25.31
N LEU A 542 31.24 11.91 24.17
CA LEU A 542 31.80 10.92 23.25
C LEU A 542 33.31 11.21 23.18
N ARG A 543 34.12 10.36 23.83
CA ARG A 543 35.53 10.15 23.49
C ARG A 543 35.60 8.87 22.65
N PRO A 544 36.33 8.86 21.51
CA PRO A 544 36.65 7.62 20.83
C PRO A 544 37.82 6.91 21.52
N LEU A 545 37.69 5.59 21.71
CA LEU A 545 38.78 4.71 22.11
C LEU A 545 39.75 4.53 20.94
N HIS A 546 40.99 4.95 21.14
CA HIS A 546 42.14 4.56 20.34
C HIS A 546 42.49 3.10 20.60
N HIS A 547 42.75 2.33 19.53
CA HIS A 547 43.76 1.29 19.54
C HIS A 547 44.87 1.67 18.57
N SER A 548 46.09 1.64 19.09
CA SER A 548 47.36 1.98 18.46
C SER A 548 47.95 0.81 17.68
N GLY A 549 48.57 1.10 16.54
CA GLY A 549 49.61 0.26 15.97
C GLY A 549 49.82 0.45 14.47
N GLY A 550 50.92 1.11 14.08
CA GLY A 550 51.49 0.97 12.73
C GLY A 550 51.70 2.28 11.98
N LEU A 551 52.87 2.87 12.16
CA LEU A 551 53.42 3.99 11.38
C LEU A 551 53.60 3.62 9.89
N SER A 552 53.12 4.47 8.99
CA SER A 552 53.86 4.85 7.78
C SER A 552 53.30 6.14 7.21
N SER A 553 54.17 7.14 7.13
CA SER A 553 53.99 8.47 6.58
C SER A 553 53.66 8.47 5.09
N VAL A 554 52.57 9.14 4.68
CA VAL A 554 52.45 9.70 3.33
C VAL A 554 51.72 11.06 3.41
N THR A 555 52.44 12.07 2.97
CA THR A 555 52.06 13.48 2.81
C THR A 555 51.05 13.63 1.67
N PHE A 556 49.91 14.28 1.91
CA PHE A 556 48.99 14.72 0.85
C PHE A 556 49.27 16.18 0.49
N ASN A 557 49.73 16.40 -0.74
CA ASN A 557 49.68 17.70 -1.41
C ASN A 557 48.29 17.89 -2.04
N VAL A 558 47.69 19.05 -1.77
CA VAL A 558 46.48 19.54 -2.42
C VAL A 558 46.90 20.45 -3.58
N ALA A 559 46.38 20.20 -4.78
CA ALA A 559 46.21 21.18 -5.86
C ALA A 559 45.40 20.58 -7.03
N PRO A 560 44.74 21.41 -7.87
CA PRO A 560 43.34 21.18 -8.28
C PRO A 560 43.15 20.93 -9.79
N SER A 561 42.03 20.28 -10.12
CA SER A 561 41.29 20.47 -11.39
C SER A 561 39.86 19.96 -11.23
#